data_AF-C2MEF5-F1
#
_entry.id   AF-C2MEF5-F1
#
_cell.length_a   1.000
_cell.length_b   1.000
_cell.length_c   1.000
_cell.angle_alpha   90.00
_cell.angle_beta   90.00
_cell.angle_gamma   90.00
#
_symmetry.space_group_name_H-M   'P 1'
#
loop_
_entity.id
_entity.type
_entity.pdbx_description
1 polymer ?
#
loop_
_entity_poly.entity_id
_entity_poly.type
_entity_poly.pdbx_seq_one_letter_code
_entity_poly.pdbx_strand_id
1 'polypeptide(L)'
;MLRVKAAVREFETETNMSVICEDGSFYAFNVKYADEPGKLSMEMKDFLSPTEGRLPSNRADIYFKELGSESPILVKLIMKSIYQNDKRTIKHVGAKQFGMRFLLRGLYAHNGLLYFHVRMDNESNMPYAVDFITFKVVDKKVAKHTAIQERM
;
A
#
# COMPACT_ATOMS: atom_id res chain seq x y z
N MET A 1 4.90 1.46 -16.51
CA MET A 1 5.26 0.61 -17.68
C MET A 1 6.76 0.35 -17.62
N LEU A 2 7.19 -0.90 -17.65
CA LEU A 2 8.61 -1.27 -17.74
C LEU A 2 8.90 -1.75 -19.16
N ARG A 3 9.92 -1.18 -19.81
CA ARG A 3 10.39 -1.61 -21.14
C ARG A 3 11.75 -2.25 -21.00
N VAL A 4 11.90 -3.46 -21.52
CA VAL A 4 13.13 -4.24 -21.47
C VAL A 4 13.65 -4.43 -22.89
N LYS A 5 14.97 -4.32 -23.06
CA LYS A 5 15.67 -4.66 -24.30
C LYS A 5 16.96 -5.40 -23.95
N ALA A 6 17.39 -6.29 -24.83
CA ALA A 6 18.71 -6.90 -24.71
C ALA A 6 19.80 -5.85 -24.93
N ALA A 7 20.84 -5.87 -24.10
CA ALA A 7 22.02 -5.02 -24.27
C ALA A 7 22.98 -5.58 -25.34
N VAL A 8 23.02 -6.91 -25.47
CA VAL A 8 23.84 -7.66 -26.43
C VAL A 8 22.91 -8.59 -27.21
N ARG A 9 23.12 -8.69 -28.53
CA ARG A 9 22.39 -9.63 -29.37
C ARG A 9 22.84 -11.06 -29.08
N GLU A 10 21.91 -12.01 -29.16
CA GLU A 10 22.19 -13.46 -29.08
C GLU A 10 22.98 -13.88 -27.83
N PHE A 11 22.65 -13.32 -26.66
CA PHE A 11 23.26 -13.81 -25.43
C PHE A 11 22.92 -15.31 -25.25
N GLU A 12 23.95 -16.14 -25.07
CA GLU A 12 23.83 -17.61 -25.13
C GLU A 12 23.10 -18.19 -23.91
N THR A 13 23.31 -17.60 -22.73
CA THR A 13 22.77 -18.12 -21.47
C THR A 13 21.41 -17.52 -21.15
N GLU A 14 20.42 -18.37 -20.87
CA GLU A 14 19.15 -17.96 -20.26
C GLU A 14 19.41 -17.16 -18.98
N THR A 15 18.78 -15.99 -18.86
CA THR A 15 18.88 -15.11 -17.68
C THR A 15 17.54 -15.08 -16.95
N ASN A 16 17.51 -14.51 -15.75
CA ASN A 16 16.30 -14.32 -14.97
C ASN A 16 15.98 -12.83 -14.79
N MET A 17 14.68 -12.53 -14.72
CA MET A 17 14.16 -11.21 -14.39
C MET A 17 13.08 -11.35 -13.33
N SER A 18 13.17 -10.53 -12.29
CA SER A 18 12.18 -10.49 -11.22
C SER A 18 11.54 -9.12 -11.14
N VAL A 19 10.21 -9.09 -10.98
CA VAL A 19 9.44 -7.85 -10.82
C VAL A 19 8.64 -7.93 -9.54
N ILE A 20 8.81 -6.92 -8.68
CA ILE A 20 8.01 -6.71 -7.47
C ILE A 20 7.10 -5.52 -7.75
N CYS A 21 5.79 -5.74 -7.60
CA CYS A 21 4.78 -4.71 -7.74
C CYS A 21 4.45 -4.05 -6.40
N GLU A 22 3.86 -2.85 -6.44
CA GLU A 22 3.43 -2.12 -5.24
C GLU A 22 2.41 -2.91 -4.38
N ASP A 23 1.63 -3.79 -5.00
CA ASP A 23 0.67 -4.64 -4.31
C ASP A 23 1.29 -5.88 -3.63
N GLY A 24 2.62 -6.04 -3.69
CA GLY A 24 3.35 -7.17 -3.13
C GLY A 24 3.38 -8.41 -4.02
N SER A 25 2.80 -8.34 -5.23
CA SER A 25 2.93 -9.42 -6.20
C SER A 25 4.35 -9.50 -6.75
N PHE A 26 4.88 -10.71 -6.81
CA PHE A 26 6.19 -11.01 -7.38
C PHE A 26 6.07 -11.88 -8.60
N TYR A 27 6.78 -11.52 -9.66
CA TYR A 27 6.83 -12.28 -10.90
C TYR A 27 8.27 -12.62 -11.22
N ALA A 28 8.55 -13.91 -11.43
CA ALA A 28 9.82 -14.38 -11.97
C ALA A 28 9.66 -14.71 -13.46
N PHE A 29 10.62 -14.31 -14.27
CA PHE A 29 10.66 -14.60 -15.69
C PHE A 29 12.02 -15.18 -16.02
N ASN A 30 12.01 -16.26 -16.79
CA ASN A 30 13.19 -16.65 -17.53
C ASN A 30 13.22 -15.87 -18.83
N VAL A 31 14.37 -15.29 -19.15
CA VAL A 31 14.56 -14.37 -20.26
C VAL A 31 15.60 -14.95 -21.21
N LYS A 32 15.21 -15.08 -22.47
CA LYS A 32 16.06 -15.49 -23.59
C LYS A 32 16.04 -14.42 -24.66
N TYR A 33 17.15 -14.29 -25.39
CA TYR A 33 17.18 -13.45 -26.57
C TYR A 33 16.30 -14.05 -27.67
N ALA A 34 15.58 -13.18 -28.38
CA ALA A 34 14.85 -13.52 -29.59
C ALA A 34 14.86 -12.30 -30.52
N ASP A 35 15.24 -12.47 -31.78
CA ASP A 35 15.19 -11.39 -32.78
C ASP A 35 13.75 -10.95 -33.06
N GLU A 36 12.83 -11.91 -33.11
CA GLU A 36 11.39 -11.69 -33.27
C GLU A 36 10.63 -12.29 -32.09
N PRO A 37 10.45 -11.52 -30.99
CA PRO A 37 9.76 -12.03 -29.80
C PRO A 37 8.27 -12.25 -30.09
N GLY A 38 7.79 -13.48 -29.91
CA GLY A 38 6.38 -13.83 -30.09
C GLY A 38 5.41 -13.17 -29.09
N LYS A 39 5.93 -12.54 -28.02
CA LYS A 39 5.15 -11.77 -27.05
C LYS A 39 5.90 -10.50 -26.67
N LEU A 40 5.38 -9.34 -27.07
CA LEU A 40 5.97 -8.03 -26.83
C LEU A 40 5.48 -7.35 -25.54
N SER A 41 4.25 -7.66 -25.13
CA SER A 41 3.60 -7.01 -24.00
C SER A 41 3.08 -8.06 -23.01
N MET A 42 3.36 -7.84 -21.74
CA MET A 42 2.87 -8.65 -20.64
C MET A 42 2.13 -7.75 -19.66
N GLU A 43 0.87 -8.06 -19.42
CA GLU A 43 0.07 -7.39 -18.41
C GLU A 43 0.23 -8.13 -17.08
N MET A 44 0.71 -7.41 -16.06
CA MET A 44 0.72 -7.91 -14.69
C MET A 44 -0.67 -7.67 -14.13
N LYS A 45 -1.45 -8.75 -14.01
CA LYS A 45 -2.80 -8.66 -13.46
C LYS A 45 -2.75 -8.48 -11.95
N ASP A 46 -3.38 -7.40 -11.47
CA ASP A 46 -3.66 -7.19 -10.05
C ASP A 46 -4.45 -8.40 -9.52
N PHE A 47 -4.13 -8.84 -8.30
CA PHE A 47 -4.85 -9.92 -7.61
C PHE A 47 -6.35 -9.65 -7.47
N LEU A 48 -6.76 -8.38 -7.41
CA LEU A 48 -8.17 -7.98 -7.35
C LEU A 48 -8.85 -7.93 -8.72
N SER A 49 -8.16 -8.30 -9.79
CA SER A 49 -8.77 -8.41 -11.11
C SER A 49 -9.87 -9.49 -11.06
N PRO A 50 -11.12 -9.17 -11.45
CA PRO A 50 -12.27 -10.06 -11.30
C PRO A 50 -12.26 -11.24 -12.30
N THR A 51 -11.11 -11.55 -12.91
CA THR A 51 -11.02 -12.64 -13.87
C THR A 51 -10.94 -13.96 -13.09
N GLU A 52 -12.05 -14.69 -13.04
CA GLU A 52 -12.06 -16.10 -12.64
C GLU A 52 -11.03 -16.86 -13.50
N GLY A 53 -9.89 -17.23 -12.92
CA GLY A 53 -8.85 -17.93 -13.66
C GLY A 53 -7.55 -18.09 -12.90
N ARG A 54 -6.88 -19.22 -13.16
CA ARG A 54 -5.56 -19.58 -12.62
C ARG A 54 -4.62 -18.38 -12.62
N LEU A 55 -4.08 -18.06 -11.44
CA LEU A 55 -2.96 -17.12 -11.30
C LEU A 55 -1.80 -17.58 -12.20
N PRO A 56 -1.01 -16.65 -12.77
CA PRO A 56 0.17 -17.00 -13.56
C PRO A 56 1.10 -17.91 -12.75
N SER A 57 1.57 -19.01 -13.34
CA SER A 57 2.44 -19.99 -12.65
C SER A 57 3.77 -19.41 -12.19
N ASN A 58 4.16 -18.26 -12.74
CA ASN A 58 5.39 -17.56 -12.44
C ASN A 58 5.22 -16.47 -11.36
N ARG A 59 4.05 -16.42 -10.72
CA ARG A 59 3.72 -15.47 -9.65
C ARG A 59 3.94 -16.12 -8.27
N ALA A 60 4.59 -15.38 -7.38
CA ALA A 60 4.61 -15.66 -5.94
C ALA A 60 4.17 -14.42 -5.17
N ASP A 61 3.77 -14.59 -3.91
CA ASP A 61 3.51 -13.48 -3.00
C ASP A 61 4.73 -13.29 -2.09
N ILE A 62 5.24 -12.06 -1.99
CA ILE A 62 6.34 -11.72 -1.08
C ILE A 62 5.78 -10.96 0.11
N TYR A 63 6.15 -11.37 1.31
CA TYR A 63 5.83 -10.66 2.54
C TYR A 63 6.81 -9.49 2.73
N PHE A 64 6.27 -8.29 2.89
CA PHE A 64 7.07 -7.14 3.30
C PHE A 64 7.43 -7.28 4.77
N LYS A 65 8.69 -7.02 5.14
CA LYS A 65 9.18 -7.16 6.52
C LYS A 65 8.38 -6.29 7.49
N GLU A 66 7.93 -5.12 7.02
CA GLU A 66 7.15 -4.13 7.75
C GLU A 66 5.74 -4.63 8.07
N LEU A 67 5.20 -5.57 7.29
CA LEU A 67 3.89 -6.19 7.53
C LEU A 67 3.99 -7.43 8.44
N GLY A 68 5.20 -7.82 8.84
CA GLY A 68 5.42 -9.00 9.67
C GLY A 68 4.94 -10.27 8.95
N SER A 69 3.96 -10.95 9.57
CA SER A 69 3.33 -12.16 9.01
C SER A 69 2.06 -11.88 8.19
N GLU A 70 1.65 -10.62 8.05
CA GLU A 70 0.42 -10.29 7.33
C GLU A 70 0.63 -10.31 5.82
N SER A 71 -0.29 -10.97 5.12
CA SER A 71 -0.31 -10.96 3.66
C SER A 71 -0.55 -9.53 3.15
N PRO A 72 0.29 -9.00 2.23
CA PRO A 72 0.06 -7.68 1.61
C PRO A 72 -1.34 -7.54 1.00
N ILE A 73 -1.89 -8.64 0.48
CA ILE A 73 -3.24 -8.71 -0.09
C ILE A 73 -4.30 -8.44 0.98
N LEU A 74 -4.19 -9.10 2.14
CA LEU A 74 -5.13 -8.90 3.25
C LEU A 74 -5.07 -7.45 3.74
N VAL A 75 -3.87 -6.90 3.87
CA VAL A 75 -3.66 -5.49 4.24
C VAL A 75 -4.34 -4.55 3.24
N LYS A 76 -4.16 -4.77 1.92
CA LYS A 76 -4.82 -4.00 0.85
C LYS A 76 -6.34 -4.10 0.92
N LEU A 77 -6.88 -5.30 1.19
CA LEU A 77 -8.33 -5.51 1.34
C LEU A 77 -8.92 -4.79 2.56
N ILE A 78 -8.23 -4.85 3.71
CA ILE A 78 -8.62 -4.11 4.92
C ILE A 78 -8.62 -2.60 4.63
N MET A 79 -7.54 -2.07 4.06
CA MET A 79 -7.44 -0.65 3.69
C MET A 79 -8.55 -0.22 2.73
N LYS A 80 -8.84 -1.04 1.70
CA LYS A 80 -9.92 -0.79 0.75
C LYS A 80 -11.29 -0.79 1.43
N SER A 81 -11.56 -1.75 2.32
CA SER A 81 -12.80 -1.80 3.08
C SER A 81 -12.98 -0.58 3.98
N ILE A 82 -11.92 -0.18 4.69
CA ILE A 82 -11.91 1.04 5.52
C ILE A 82 -12.23 2.27 4.67
N TYR A 83 -11.54 2.44 3.53
CA TYR A 83 -11.75 3.53 2.60
C TYR A 83 -13.20 3.58 2.06
N GLN A 84 -13.70 2.45 1.56
CA GLN A 84 -15.04 2.36 0.95
C GLN A 84 -16.16 2.56 1.97
N ASN A 85 -16.00 2.06 3.20
CA ASN A 85 -16.97 2.27 4.25
C ASN A 85 -17.05 3.75 4.69
N ASP A 86 -15.96 4.51 4.54
CA ASP A 86 -15.78 5.92 4.93
C ASP A 86 -16.37 6.28 6.31
N LYS A 87 -16.38 5.33 7.24
CA LYS A 87 -17.00 5.52 8.55
C LYS A 87 -16.18 6.50 9.39
N ARG A 88 -16.86 7.48 9.98
CA ARG A 88 -16.26 8.43 10.93
C ARG A 88 -16.51 7.96 12.36
N THR A 89 -15.57 7.21 12.91
CA THR A 89 -15.60 6.72 14.30
C THR A 89 -14.92 7.68 15.26
N ILE A 90 -13.88 8.39 14.80
CA ILE A 90 -13.17 9.42 15.55
C ILE A 90 -13.68 10.80 15.15
N LYS A 91 -14.03 11.61 16.16
CA LYS A 91 -14.43 13.00 16.01
C LYS A 91 -13.43 13.89 16.72
N HIS A 92 -13.35 15.15 16.28
CA HIS A 92 -12.53 16.21 16.88
C HIS A 92 -10.99 16.04 16.85
N VAL A 93 -10.47 14.97 16.25
CA VAL A 93 -9.04 14.81 16.01
C VAL A 93 -8.70 15.26 14.58
N GLY A 94 -7.95 16.35 14.48
CA GLY A 94 -7.54 16.92 13.21
C GLY A 94 -6.93 18.31 13.37
N ALA A 95 -6.52 18.89 12.25
CA ALA A 95 -5.96 20.23 12.16
C ALA A 95 -6.55 20.96 10.96
N LYS A 96 -6.69 22.28 11.06
CA LYS A 96 -7.08 23.15 9.95
C LYS A 96 -6.15 24.34 9.90
N GLN A 97 -5.50 24.58 8.77
CA GLN A 97 -4.60 25.70 8.57
C GLN A 97 -4.56 26.09 7.09
N PHE A 98 -4.54 27.40 6.79
CA PHE A 98 -4.46 27.93 5.41
C PHE A 98 -5.51 27.36 4.44
N GLY A 99 -6.73 27.11 4.91
CA GLY A 99 -7.79 26.49 4.10
C GLY A 99 -7.63 24.98 3.88
N MET A 100 -6.55 24.37 4.34
CA MET A 100 -6.37 22.91 4.35
C MET A 100 -6.89 22.33 5.65
N ARG A 101 -7.66 21.25 5.57
CA ARG A 101 -8.16 20.50 6.74
C ARG A 101 -7.70 19.05 6.67
N PHE A 102 -7.08 18.58 7.74
CA PHE A 102 -6.66 17.19 7.94
C PHE A 102 -7.43 16.59 9.12
N LEU A 103 -8.11 15.47 8.91
CA LEU A 103 -8.92 14.80 9.92
C LEU A 103 -8.51 13.35 10.06
N LEU A 104 -8.38 12.87 11.30
CA LEU A 104 -8.39 11.43 11.59
C LEU A 104 -9.84 11.00 11.76
N ARG A 105 -10.37 10.20 10.83
CA ARG A 105 -11.76 9.71 10.86
C ARG A 105 -11.90 8.37 11.56
N GLY A 106 -10.84 7.55 11.56
CA GLY A 106 -10.85 6.24 12.20
C GLY A 106 -9.45 5.70 12.43
N LEU A 107 -9.33 4.86 13.45
CA LEU A 107 -8.13 4.08 13.78
C LEU A 107 -8.58 2.65 14.01
N TYR A 108 -7.99 1.71 13.27
CA TYR A 108 -8.29 0.29 13.34
C TYR A 108 -7.02 -0.48 13.66
N ALA A 109 -7.15 -1.62 14.31
CA ALA A 109 -6.03 -2.51 14.63
C ALA A 109 -6.36 -3.93 14.20
N HIS A 110 -5.41 -4.60 13.54
CA HIS A 110 -5.52 -6.00 13.16
C HIS A 110 -4.11 -6.62 13.11
N ASN A 111 -3.92 -7.73 13.81
CA ASN A 111 -2.66 -8.49 13.85
C ASN A 111 -1.40 -7.62 14.09
N GLY A 112 -1.49 -6.70 15.05
CA GLY A 112 -0.38 -5.81 15.40
C GLY A 112 -0.16 -4.63 14.46
N LEU A 113 -0.88 -4.56 13.33
CA LEU A 113 -0.88 -3.43 12.42
C LEU A 113 -1.95 -2.41 12.81
N LEU A 114 -1.62 -1.12 12.65
CA LEU A 114 -2.54 0.00 12.83
C LEU A 114 -2.90 0.60 11.47
N TYR A 115 -4.19 0.80 11.25
CA TYR A 115 -4.75 1.36 10.02
C TYR A 115 -5.39 2.72 10.34
N PHE A 116 -4.85 3.78 9.74
CA PHE A 116 -5.31 5.15 9.96
C PHE A 116 -6.18 5.61 8.79
N HIS A 117 -7.47 5.87 9.04
CA HIS A 117 -8.36 6.49 8.06
C HIS A 117 -8.27 8.01 8.20
N VAL A 118 -7.49 8.64 7.34
CA VAL A 118 -7.31 10.10 7.31
C VAL A 118 -8.06 10.72 6.14
N ARG A 119 -8.51 11.97 6.30
CA ARG A 119 -9.12 12.76 5.23
C ARG A 119 -8.47 14.13 5.16
N MET A 120 -8.12 14.53 3.95
CA MET A 120 -7.62 15.86 3.63
C MET A 120 -8.67 16.56 2.76
N ASP A 121 -9.09 17.76 3.16
CA ASP A 121 -9.95 18.63 2.37
C ASP A 121 -9.22 19.95 2.09
N ASN A 122 -9.27 20.43 0.85
CA ASN A 122 -8.79 21.75 0.45
C ASN A 122 -10.00 22.69 0.29
N GLU A 123 -10.18 23.62 1.22
CA GLU A 123 -11.21 24.66 1.22
C GLU A 123 -10.64 26.03 0.77
N SER A 124 -9.42 26.05 0.21
CA SER A 124 -8.82 27.26 -0.35
C SER A 124 -9.18 27.43 -1.83
N ASN A 125 -8.94 28.63 -2.36
CA ASN A 125 -9.12 28.92 -3.79
C ASN A 125 -7.90 28.53 -4.64
N MET A 126 -6.87 27.91 -4.06
CA MET A 126 -5.67 27.51 -4.77
C MET A 126 -5.56 25.99 -4.87
N PRO A 127 -5.25 25.44 -6.06
CA PRO A 127 -4.96 24.02 -6.20
C PRO A 127 -3.69 23.67 -5.42
N TYR A 128 -3.73 22.52 -4.75
CA TYR A 128 -2.60 22.01 -3.98
C TYR A 128 -2.26 20.60 -4.47
N ALA A 129 -1.04 20.43 -4.99
CA ALA A 129 -0.50 19.12 -5.31
C ALA A 129 0.23 18.56 -4.09
N VAL A 130 -0.14 17.34 -3.68
CA VAL A 130 0.54 16.64 -2.59
C VAL A 130 1.84 16.05 -3.13
N ASP A 131 2.97 16.50 -2.59
CA ASP A 131 4.29 15.96 -2.95
C ASP A 131 4.57 14.66 -2.16
N PHE A 132 4.61 14.75 -0.83
CA PHE A 132 4.74 13.59 0.05
C PHE A 132 3.97 13.76 1.35
N ILE A 133 3.69 12.63 2.01
CA ILE A 133 3.08 12.59 3.34
C ILE A 133 4.09 11.97 4.30
N THR A 134 4.38 12.65 5.40
CA THR A 134 5.21 12.10 6.49
C THR A 134 4.32 11.68 7.65
N PHE A 135 4.54 10.46 8.15
CA PHE A 135 3.84 9.94 9.31
C PHE A 135 4.84 9.63 10.43
N LYS A 136 4.52 10.05 11.66
CA LYS A 136 5.38 9.81 12.83
C LYS A 136 4.54 9.33 13.99
N VAL A 137 4.88 8.16 14.54
CA VAL A 137 4.34 7.66 15.80
C VAL A 137 5.38 7.93 16.88
N VAL A 138 4.97 8.59 17.96
CA VAL A 138 5.84 8.91 19.09
C VAL A 138 5.16 8.44 20.36
N ASP A 139 5.88 7.67 21.17
CA ASP A 139 5.39 7.32 22.50
C ASP A 139 5.44 8.57 23.39
N LYS A 140 4.31 8.90 24.01
CA LYS A 140 4.24 9.99 24.98
C LYS A 140 4.05 9.35 26.34
N LYS A 141 5.09 9.45 27.20
CA LYS A 141 4.95 9.16 28.63
C LYS A 141 3.98 10.17 29.25
N VAL A 142 2.71 9.80 29.34
CA VAL A 142 1.71 10.56 30.09
C VAL A 142 1.79 10.09 31.55
N ALA A 143 2.13 10.99 32.47
CA ALA A 143 1.98 10.71 33.89
C ALA A 143 0.49 10.39 34.15
N LYS A 144 0.19 9.18 34.63
CA LYS A 144 -1.18 8.81 35.04
C LYS A 144 -1.59 9.72 36.20
N HIS A 145 -2.43 10.72 35.95
CA HIS A 145 -3.17 11.38 37.01
C HIS A 145 -4.34 10.47 37.40
N THR A 146 -4.09 9.57 38.34
CA THR A 146 -5.15 8.80 38.98
C THR A 146 -5.81 9.69 40.03
N ALA A 147 -6.97 10.26 39.74
CA ALA A 147 -7.86 10.77 40.78
C ALA A 147 -8.88 9.67 41.11
N ILE A 148 -8.60 8.87 42.14
CA ILE A 148 -9.61 8.03 42.78
C ILE A 148 -10.30 8.92 43.81
N GLN A 149 -11.56 9.25 43.57
CA GLN A 149 -12.41 9.87 44.58
C GLN A 149 -13.12 8.74 45.33
N GLU A 150 -12.68 8.46 46.55
CA GLU A 150 -13.48 7.67 47.49
C GLU A 150 -14.77 8.44 47.78
N ARG A 151 -15.92 7.78 47.59
CA ARG A 151 -17.17 8.20 48.21
C ARG A 151 -17.30 7.45 49.53
N MET A 152 -17.67 8.20 50.58
CA MET A 152 -18.02 7.73 51.93
C MET A 152 -18.94 6.51 51.92
#